data_AF-A0AAV2MKE6-F1
#
_entry.id   AF-A0AAV2MKE6-F1
#
_cell.length_a   1.000
_cell.length_b   1.000
_cell.length_c   1.000
_cell.angle_alpha   90.00
_cell.angle_beta   90.00
_cell.angle_gamma   90.00
#
_symmetry.space_group_name_H-M   'P 1'
#
loop_
_entity.id
_entity.type
_entity.pdbx_description
1 polymer ?
#
loop_
_entity_poly.entity_id
_entity_poly.type
_entity_poly.pdbx_seq_one_letter_code
_entity_poly.pdbx_strand_id
1 'polypeptide(L)'
;MLWSGPGRRASQCGLRAFVLGLLLLLCALAVIVDGCPHKCSCSGSHVDCQGLGLKTVPKGIPRNAERLDLNRNNITRITKVDFSGLKNLRILHLEDNQISVIERGAFQDLRLLERLRLNRNRLQFLPELLFQSNPKLGRL
;
A
#
# COMPACT_ATOMS: atom_id res chain seq x y z
N MET A 1 40.10 -3.93 -6.07
CA MET A 1 38.85 -4.63 -6.42
C MET A 1 37.69 -3.73 -6.01
N LEU A 2 37.16 -2.99 -6.98
CA LEU A 2 36.08 -2.01 -6.83
C LEU A 2 34.83 -2.60 -7.50
N TRP A 3 33.70 -2.71 -6.80
CA TRP A 3 32.37 -2.85 -7.41
C TRP A 3 31.30 -2.13 -6.57
N SER A 4 31.08 -0.87 -6.94
CA SER A 4 29.82 -0.18 -7.30
C SER A 4 28.50 -0.39 -6.52
N GLY A 5 27.98 0.72 -5.97
CA GLY A 5 26.56 1.11 -5.97
C GLY A 5 26.02 1.67 -4.64
N PRO A 6 24.98 2.55 -4.61
CA PRO A 6 24.21 3.15 -5.71
C PRO A 6 24.23 4.70 -5.72
N GLY A 7 24.18 5.27 -6.92
CA GLY A 7 23.95 6.69 -7.14
C GLY A 7 22.45 7.04 -7.12
N ARG A 8 22.10 8.10 -6.39
CA ARG A 8 20.98 8.98 -6.74
C ARG A 8 21.48 10.41 -6.59
N ARG A 9 21.82 11.03 -7.73
CA ARG A 9 22.08 12.47 -7.81
C ARG A 9 20.77 13.19 -7.59
N ALA A 10 20.70 13.97 -6.51
CA ALA A 10 19.87 15.16 -6.48
C ALA A 10 20.49 16.16 -7.46
N SER A 11 19.77 16.52 -8.53
CA SER A 11 20.17 17.59 -9.43
C SER A 11 19.11 18.69 -9.38
N GLN A 12 19.57 19.85 -8.92
CA GLN A 12 18.87 21.11 -8.83
C GLN A 12 18.18 21.49 -10.16
N CYS A 13 16.97 22.02 -10.05
CA CYS A 13 16.25 22.65 -11.15
C CYS A 13 16.90 24.00 -11.48
N GLY A 14 17.86 24.00 -12.41
CA GLY A 14 18.54 25.19 -12.89
C GLY A 14 17.72 25.91 -13.97
N LEU A 15 17.25 27.11 -13.66
CA LEU A 15 16.70 28.10 -14.58
C LEU A 15 17.63 28.30 -15.80
N ARG A 16 17.13 28.06 -17.02
CA ARG A 16 17.47 28.88 -18.20
C ARG A 16 16.23 29.05 -19.08
N ALA A 17 15.91 30.32 -19.32
CA ALA A 17 14.81 30.82 -20.12
C ALA A 17 14.85 30.28 -21.57
N PHE A 18 13.70 30.36 -22.27
CA PHE A 18 13.43 30.05 -23.70
C PHE A 18 12.55 28.84 -24.06
N VAL A 19 11.57 28.45 -23.23
CA VAL A 19 10.39 27.70 -23.73
C VAL A 19 9.09 28.16 -23.03
N LEU A 20 8.75 29.45 -23.15
CA LEU A 20 7.73 30.13 -22.34
C LEU A 20 6.26 29.99 -22.83
N GLY A 21 5.96 29.18 -23.86
CA GLY A 21 4.61 29.17 -24.46
C GLY A 21 3.81 27.86 -24.38
N LEU A 22 4.46 26.71 -24.46
CA LEU A 22 3.79 25.42 -24.69
C LEU A 22 3.97 24.39 -23.56
N LEU A 23 4.76 24.71 -22.54
CA LEU A 23 5.00 23.84 -21.37
C LEU A 23 4.04 24.10 -20.19
N LEU A 24 3.29 25.20 -20.21
CA LEU A 24 2.28 25.49 -19.18
C LEU A 24 0.97 24.69 -19.38
N LEU A 25 0.74 24.12 -20.56
CA LEU A 25 -0.42 23.25 -20.83
C LEU A 25 -0.19 21.79 -20.41
N LEU A 26 1.06 21.36 -20.22
CA LEU A 26 1.39 20.04 -19.68
C LEU A 26 1.27 19.98 -18.15
N CYS A 27 1.27 21.13 -17.45
CA CYS A 27 1.00 21.18 -16.01
C CYS A 27 -0.50 21.06 -15.67
N ALA A 28 -1.41 21.22 -16.63
CA ALA A 28 -2.84 21.01 -16.43
C ALA A 28 -3.28 19.54 -16.53
N LEU A 29 -2.38 18.64 -16.94
CA LEU A 29 -2.51 17.18 -16.77
C LEU A 29 -1.73 16.72 -15.54
N ALA A 30 -1.84 17.46 -14.43
CA ALA A 30 -1.44 16.94 -13.13
C ALA A 30 -2.35 15.74 -12.83
N VAL A 31 -1.92 14.58 -13.34
CA VAL A 31 -2.39 13.26 -12.92
C VAL A 31 -2.44 13.32 -11.41
N ILE A 32 -3.61 12.99 -10.87
CA ILE A 32 -3.91 12.98 -9.44
C ILE A 32 -2.82 12.12 -8.79
N VAL A 33 -1.80 12.74 -8.21
CA VAL A 33 -0.76 12.03 -7.47
C VAL A 33 -1.43 11.65 -6.16
N ASP A 34 -2.18 10.54 -6.18
CA ASP A 34 -2.49 9.79 -4.97
C ASP A 34 -1.14 9.44 -4.35
N GLY A 35 -0.75 10.21 -3.32
CA GLY A 35 0.59 10.16 -2.77
C GLY A 35 0.96 8.75 -2.33
N CYS A 36 2.10 8.24 -2.80
CA CYS A 36 2.64 6.97 -2.32
C CYS A 36 3.13 7.15 -0.86
N PRO A 37 2.91 6.19 0.05
CA PRO A 37 3.47 6.28 1.40
C PRO A 37 4.99 6.41 1.36
N HIS A 38 5.57 7.32 2.14
CA HIS A 38 7.00 7.67 2.07
C HIS A 38 7.98 6.50 2.28
N LYS A 39 7.53 5.42 2.95
CA LYS A 39 8.35 4.21 3.15
C LYS A 39 8.19 3.17 2.05
N CYS A 40 7.14 3.27 1.25
CA CYS A 40 6.76 2.26 0.28
C CYS A 40 7.15 2.67 -1.15
N SER A 41 7.14 1.69 -2.05
CA SER A 41 7.28 1.91 -3.49
C SER A 41 5.93 1.68 -4.16
N CYS A 42 5.53 2.55 -5.08
CA CYS A 42 4.29 2.41 -5.82
C CYS A 42 4.57 2.35 -7.32
N SER A 43 3.96 1.38 -8.00
CA SER A 43 4.05 1.20 -9.46
C SER A 43 2.67 0.86 -10.02
N GLY A 44 2.03 1.82 -10.68
CA GLY A 44 0.62 1.69 -11.08
C GLY A 44 -0.29 1.54 -9.87
N SER A 45 -1.13 0.51 -9.85
CA SER A 45 -2.02 0.16 -8.73
C SER A 45 -1.38 -0.79 -7.71
N HIS A 46 -0.08 -1.10 -7.87
CA HIS A 46 0.65 -1.95 -6.93
C HIS A 46 1.43 -1.10 -5.91
N VAL A 47 1.24 -1.40 -4.63
CA VAL A 47 1.93 -0.77 -3.50
C VAL A 47 2.76 -1.82 -2.77
N ASP A 48 4.08 -1.65 -2.80
CA ASP A 48 5.06 -2.53 -2.17
C ASP A 48 5.62 -1.88 -0.89
N CYS A 49 5.34 -2.51 0.24
CA CYS A 49 5.80 -2.12 1.56
C CYS A 49 6.47 -3.31 2.30
N GLN A 50 6.99 -4.30 1.58
CA GLN A 50 7.53 -5.53 2.17
C GLN A 50 8.86 -5.31 2.93
N GLY A 51 9.04 -5.95 4.09
CA GLY A 51 10.37 -6.02 4.71
C GLY A 51 10.89 -4.72 5.33
N LEU A 52 10.03 -3.74 5.54
CA LEU A 52 10.40 -2.39 5.98
C LEU A 52 10.37 -2.22 7.51
N GLY A 53 10.12 -3.30 8.26
CA GLY A 53 10.02 -3.27 9.73
C GLY A 53 8.84 -2.44 10.24
N LEU A 54 7.77 -2.30 9.43
CA LEU A 54 6.60 -1.50 9.78
C LEU A 54 5.90 -2.10 11.00
N LYS A 55 5.56 -1.25 11.98
CA LYS A 55 4.82 -1.66 13.18
C LYS A 55 3.29 -1.54 13.02
N THR A 56 2.86 -0.79 12.02
CA THR A 56 1.46 -0.49 11.69
C THR A 56 1.32 -0.39 10.18
N VAL A 57 0.08 -0.49 9.68
CA VAL A 57 -0.22 -0.18 8.27
C VAL A 57 0.11 1.30 7.99
N PRO A 58 0.86 1.61 6.91
CA PRO A 58 1.24 2.98 6.59
C PRO A 58 0.01 3.78 6.10
N LYS A 59 -0.08 5.04 6.51
CA LYS A 59 -1.12 5.96 6.04
C LYS A 59 -0.84 6.40 4.60
N GLY A 60 -1.90 6.83 3.91
CA GLY A 60 -1.79 7.38 2.56
C GLY A 60 -1.58 6.30 1.49
N ILE A 61 -2.12 5.09 1.69
CA ILE A 61 -2.18 4.11 0.60
C ILE A 61 -3.13 4.66 -0.48
N PRO A 62 -2.70 4.72 -1.76
CA PRO A 62 -3.52 5.18 -2.88
C PRO A 62 -4.88 4.45 -2.96
N ARG A 63 -5.96 5.18 -3.23
CA ARG A 63 -7.33 4.60 -3.28
C ARG A 63 -7.56 3.71 -4.49
N ASN A 64 -6.74 3.87 -5.52
CA ASN A 64 -6.69 3.03 -6.71
C ASN A 64 -5.83 1.78 -6.53
N ALA A 65 -5.26 1.51 -5.35
CA ALA A 65 -4.45 0.33 -5.11
C ALA A 65 -5.27 -0.96 -5.31
N GLU A 66 -4.75 -1.87 -6.13
CA GLU A 66 -5.31 -3.20 -6.39
C GLU A 66 -4.54 -4.30 -5.67
N ARG A 67 -3.24 -4.08 -5.41
CA ARG A 67 -2.36 -5.02 -4.73
C ARG A 67 -1.51 -4.31 -3.70
N LEU A 68 -1.59 -4.77 -2.46
CA LEU A 68 -0.83 -4.24 -1.32
C LEU A 68 -0.01 -5.34 -0.66
N ASP A 69 1.31 -5.17 -0.72
CA ASP A 69 2.29 -6.08 -0.11
C ASP A 69 2.81 -5.48 1.20
N LEU A 70 2.34 -6.03 2.34
CA LEU A 70 2.74 -5.64 3.70
C LEU A 70 3.41 -6.80 4.45
N ASN A 71 3.75 -7.87 3.74
CA ASN A 71 4.39 -9.05 4.30
C ASN A 71 5.80 -8.78 4.84
N ARG A 72 6.29 -9.66 5.71
CA ARG A 72 7.62 -9.55 6.36
C ARG A 72 7.82 -8.23 7.12
N ASN A 73 6.79 -7.76 7.82
CA ASN A 73 6.85 -6.58 8.67
C ASN A 73 6.63 -6.98 10.15
N ASN A 74 6.52 -5.97 11.02
CA ASN A 74 6.29 -6.14 12.45
C ASN A 74 4.90 -5.63 12.86
N ILE A 75 3.91 -5.75 11.98
CA ILE A 75 2.54 -5.26 12.24
C ILE A 75 1.90 -6.17 13.29
N THR A 76 1.33 -5.56 14.32
CA THR A 76 0.79 -6.30 15.49
C THR A 76 -0.74 -6.25 15.59
N ARG A 77 -1.36 -5.23 15.01
CA ARG A 77 -2.81 -5.00 15.03
C ARG A 77 -3.25 -4.43 13.69
N ILE A 78 -4.42 -4.87 13.24
CA ILE A 78 -5.14 -4.29 12.12
C ILE A 78 -6.41 -3.62 12.65
N THR A 79 -6.56 -2.33 12.35
CA THR A 79 -7.68 -1.50 12.80
C THR A 79 -8.72 -1.29 11.72
N LYS A 80 -9.91 -0.80 12.11
CA LYS A 80 -10.99 -0.48 11.15
C LYS A 80 -10.56 0.53 10.07
N VAL A 81 -9.61 1.42 10.38
CA VAL A 81 -9.23 2.53 9.49
C VAL A 81 -8.06 2.19 8.56
N ASP A 82 -7.30 1.13 8.84
CA ASP A 82 -6.04 0.81 8.14
C ASP A 82 -6.23 0.59 6.65
N PHE A 83 -7.37 0.00 6.26
CA PHE A 83 -7.69 -0.29 4.86
C PHE A 83 -8.98 0.41 4.39
N SER A 84 -9.44 1.42 5.13
CA SER A 84 -10.67 2.13 4.77
C SER A 84 -10.54 2.83 3.41
N GLY A 85 -11.60 2.72 2.60
CA GLY A 85 -11.65 3.32 1.27
C GLY A 85 -10.85 2.61 0.17
N LEU A 86 -10.11 1.54 0.48
CA LEU A 86 -9.38 0.73 -0.52
C LEU A 86 -10.31 -0.24 -1.28
N LYS A 87 -11.35 0.32 -1.89
CA LYS A 87 -12.45 -0.43 -2.53
C LYS A 87 -12.00 -1.26 -3.73
N ASN A 88 -10.88 -0.88 -4.34
CA ASN A 88 -10.29 -1.54 -5.50
C ASN A 88 -9.29 -2.65 -5.13
N LEU A 89 -9.00 -2.84 -3.84
CA LEU A 89 -7.99 -3.81 -3.41
C LEU A 89 -8.48 -5.24 -3.69
N ARG A 90 -7.67 -6.00 -4.43
CA ARG A 90 -7.94 -7.39 -4.83
C ARG A 90 -7.01 -8.37 -4.11
N ILE A 91 -5.77 -7.95 -3.86
CA ILE A 91 -4.75 -8.79 -3.21
C ILE A 91 -4.16 -8.03 -2.02
N LEU A 92 -4.23 -8.65 -0.84
CA LEU A 92 -3.62 -8.16 0.38
C LEU A 92 -2.72 -9.23 0.99
N HIS A 93 -1.43 -8.93 1.07
CA HIS A 93 -0.43 -9.80 1.69
C HIS A 93 -0.02 -9.24 3.05
N LEU A 94 -0.29 -10.00 4.11
CA LEU A 94 0.02 -9.69 5.49
C LEU A 94 0.79 -10.83 6.17
N GLU A 95 1.27 -11.82 5.41
CA GLU A 95 2.03 -12.93 5.91
C GLU A 95 3.39 -12.52 6.52
N ASP A 96 3.92 -13.36 7.41
CA ASP A 96 5.18 -13.08 8.11
C ASP A 96 5.13 -11.73 8.87
N ASN A 97 4.05 -11.50 9.63
CA ASN A 97 3.91 -10.36 10.55
C ASN A 97 3.70 -10.87 12.00
N GLN A 98 3.30 -9.98 12.91
CA GLN A 98 3.05 -10.30 14.31
C GLN A 98 1.60 -10.00 14.72
N ILE A 99 0.67 -10.07 13.76
CA ILE A 99 -0.71 -9.64 13.95
C ILE A 99 -1.36 -10.58 14.95
N SER A 100 -1.83 -10.01 16.06
CA SER A 100 -2.53 -10.72 17.13
C SER A 100 -4.00 -10.37 17.19
N VAL A 101 -4.37 -9.19 16.68
CA VAL A 101 -5.75 -8.67 16.71
C VAL A 101 -6.08 -8.05 15.36
N ILE A 102 -7.25 -8.42 14.82
CA ILE A 102 -7.91 -7.73 13.71
C ILE A 102 -9.23 -7.19 14.25
N GLU A 103 -9.46 -5.89 14.13
CA GLU A 103 -10.70 -5.26 14.61
C GLU A 103 -11.90 -5.66 13.73
N ARG A 104 -13.10 -5.71 14.33
CA ARG A 104 -14.34 -5.96 13.59
C ARG A 104 -14.51 -4.87 12.52
N GLY A 105 -14.76 -5.30 11.28
CA GLY A 105 -14.93 -4.39 10.15
C GLY A 105 -13.64 -3.87 9.52
N ALA A 106 -12.46 -4.34 9.93
CA ALA A 106 -11.17 -4.00 9.31
C ALA A 106 -11.12 -4.19 7.78
N PHE A 107 -11.88 -5.15 7.26
CA PHE A 107 -11.94 -5.46 5.83
C PHE A 107 -13.26 -5.04 5.17
N GLN A 108 -14.11 -4.27 5.84
CA GLN A 108 -15.46 -3.95 5.39
C GLN A 108 -15.50 -3.25 4.01
N ASP A 109 -14.52 -2.40 3.73
CA ASP A 109 -14.45 -1.64 2.48
C ASP A 109 -13.81 -2.42 1.32
N LEU A 110 -13.18 -3.58 1.58
CA LEU A 110 -12.42 -4.36 0.59
C LEU A 110 -13.34 -5.24 -0.26
N ARG A 111 -14.31 -4.62 -0.94
CA ARG A 111 -15.39 -5.30 -1.66
C ARG A 111 -14.91 -6.18 -2.82
N LEU A 112 -13.75 -5.86 -3.38
CA LEU A 112 -13.13 -6.59 -4.49
C LEU A 112 -12.02 -7.55 -4.04
N LEU A 113 -11.84 -7.75 -2.73
CA LEU A 113 -10.76 -8.60 -2.21
C LEU A 113 -10.97 -10.05 -2.66
N GLU A 114 -10.00 -10.58 -3.39
CA GLU A 114 -10.01 -11.95 -3.92
C GLU A 114 -9.03 -12.84 -3.15
N ARG A 115 -7.94 -12.26 -2.66
CA ARG A 115 -6.87 -12.96 -1.95
C ARG A 115 -6.40 -12.18 -0.75
N LEU A 116 -6.50 -12.82 0.40
CA LEU A 116 -5.89 -12.38 1.65
C LEU A 116 -4.88 -13.43 2.08
N ARG A 117 -3.71 -13.01 2.57
CA ARG A 117 -2.76 -13.91 3.21
C ARG A 117 -2.44 -13.43 4.61
N LEU A 118 -2.73 -14.27 5.60
CA LEU A 118 -2.49 -14.00 7.02
C LEU A 118 -1.60 -15.05 7.68
N ASN A 119 -1.04 -16.00 6.91
CA ASN A 119 -0.19 -17.07 7.46
C ASN A 119 1.04 -16.50 8.18
N ARG A 120 1.53 -17.25 9.19
CA ARG A 120 2.68 -16.83 10.03
C ARG A 120 2.45 -15.47 10.70
N ASN A 121 1.30 -15.34 11.34
CA ASN A 121 0.95 -14.29 12.30
C ASN A 121 0.69 -14.90 13.68
N ARG A 122 0.24 -14.09 14.65
CA ARG A 122 -0.05 -14.52 16.04
C ARG A 122 -1.56 -14.49 16.34
N LEU A 123 -2.37 -14.70 15.32
CA LEU A 123 -3.83 -14.68 15.42
C LEU A 123 -4.29 -15.91 16.22
N GLN A 124 -5.02 -15.66 17.30
CA GLN A 124 -5.67 -16.72 18.07
C GLN A 124 -7.12 -16.94 17.61
N PHE A 125 -7.79 -15.87 17.23
CA PHE A 125 -9.17 -15.88 16.75
C PHE A 125 -9.36 -14.80 15.70
N LEU A 126 -10.36 -14.99 14.84
CA LEU A 126 -10.87 -13.98 13.93
C LEU A 126 -12.22 -13.49 14.45
N PRO A 127 -12.52 -12.17 14.42
CA PRO A 127 -13.85 -11.68 14.75
C PRO A 127 -14.93 -12.35 13.91
N GLU A 128 -16.09 -12.60 14.52
CA GLU A 128 -17.27 -13.00 13.77
C GLU A 128 -17.60 -11.98 12.68
N LEU A 129 -18.05 -12.47 11.53
CA LEU A 129 -18.45 -11.67 10.37
C LEU A 129 -17.31 -10.82 9.76
N LEU A 130 -16.04 -11.11 10.09
CA LEU A 130 -14.89 -10.37 9.56
C LEU A 130 -14.90 -10.25 8.03
N PHE A 131 -15.35 -11.31 7.34
CA PHE A 131 -15.39 -11.39 5.88
C PHE A 131 -16.77 -11.19 5.26
N GLN A 132 -17.77 -10.77 6.05
CA GLN A 132 -19.16 -10.64 5.56
C GLN A 132 -19.29 -9.65 4.39
N SER A 133 -18.40 -8.66 4.30
CA SER A 133 -18.41 -7.64 3.23
C SER A 133 -17.44 -7.94 2.07
N ASN A 134 -16.83 -9.14 2.03
CA ASN A 134 -15.82 -9.53 1.04
C ASN A 134 -16.33 -10.70 0.17
N PRO A 135 -17.38 -10.52 -0.65
CA PRO A 135 -18.03 -11.62 -1.38
C PRO A 135 -17.14 -12.27 -2.44
N LYS A 136 -16.06 -11.61 -2.86
CA LYS A 136 -15.10 -12.13 -3.84
C LYS A 136 -13.95 -12.93 -3.22
N LEU A 137 -13.87 -12.99 -1.88
CA LEU A 137 -12.76 -13.62 -1.20
C LEU A 137 -12.81 -15.13 -1.42
N GLY A 138 -11.92 -15.63 -2.28
CA GLY A 138 -11.83 -17.05 -2.62
C GLY A 138 -10.59 -17.74 -2.07
N ARG A 139 -9.61 -16.98 -1.55
CA ARG A 139 -8.35 -17.52 -1.02
C ARG A 139 -7.92 -16.76 0.23
N LEU A 140 -7.74 -17.51 1.33
CA LEU A 140 -7.31 -17.04 2.65
C LEU A 140 -6.01 -17.73 3.07
#